data_AF-A0A1H1MV17-F1
#
_entry.id   AF-A0A1H1MV17-F1
#
_cell.length_a   1.000
_cell.length_b   1.000
_cell.length_c   1.000
_cell.angle_alpha   90.00
_cell.angle_beta   90.00
_cell.angle_gamma   90.00
#
_symmetry.space_group_name_H-M   'P 1'
#
loop_
_entity.id
_entity.type
_entity.pdbx_description
1 polymer ?
#
loop_
_entity_poly.entity_id
_entity_poly.type
_entity_poly.pdbx_seq_one_letter_code
_entity_poly.pdbx_strand_id
1 'polypeptide(L)' 'MAQDLSDVRFLTVAEVAAMMRVSKMTVYRLVHAGKLPAIRFGRSFRVPESAVQEAVEHHVSGSG' A
#
# COMPACT_ATOMS: atom_id res chain seq x y z
N MET A 1 -12.90 -18.06 17.05
CA MET A 1 -11.94 -17.00 16.65
C MET A 1 -12.73 -15.92 15.94
N ALA A 2 -12.95 -14.78 16.57
CA ALA A 2 -13.57 -13.64 15.92
C ALA A 2 -12.50 -13.03 14.99
N GLN A 3 -12.64 -13.25 13.68
CA GLN A 3 -11.89 -12.47 12.71
C GLN A 3 -12.55 -11.10 12.72
N ASP A 4 -11.89 -10.15 13.34
CA ASP A 4 -12.37 -8.78 13.52
C ASP A 4 -12.55 -8.13 12.14
N LEU A 5 -13.79 -8.04 11.68
CA LEU A 5 -14.16 -7.52 10.36
C LEU A 5 -14.16 -5.97 10.31
N SER A 6 -13.62 -5.29 11.32
CA SER A 6 -14.11 -3.95 11.67
C SER A 6 -13.19 -2.78 11.36
N ASP A 7 -11.91 -2.99 11.02
CA ASP A 7 -11.02 -1.85 10.74
C ASP A 7 -10.22 -2.06 9.46
N VAL A 8 -10.81 -1.62 8.33
CA VAL A 8 -10.02 -1.36 7.13
C VAL A 8 -9.06 -0.21 7.45
N ARG A 9 -7.82 -0.54 7.79
CA ARG A 9 -6.80 0.45 8.10
C ARG A 9 -6.29 1.07 6.81
N PHE A 10 -6.20 2.39 6.83
CA PHE A 10 -5.65 3.17 5.74
C PHE A 10 -4.29 3.73 6.14
N LEU A 11 -3.31 3.50 5.29
CA LEU A 11 -1.94 3.92 5.46
C LEU A 11 -1.66 5.11 4.56
N THR A 12 -0.81 6.00 5.05
CA THR A 12 -0.22 7.08 4.26
C THR A 12 0.83 6.54 3.30
N VAL A 13 1.09 7.28 2.22
CA VAL A 13 2.18 6.99 1.29
C VAL A 13 3.53 6.83 2.00
N ALA A 14 3.75 7.55 3.11
CA ALA A 14 4.98 7.47 3.88
C ALA A 14 5.11 6.13 4.62
N GLU A 15 4.03 5.66 5.24
CA GLU A 15 4.00 4.37 5.94
C GLU A 15 4.16 3.20 4.96
N VAL A 16 3.47 3.27 3.81
CA VAL A 16 3.63 2.27 2.74
C VAL A 16 5.07 2.21 2.24
N ALA A 17 5.69 3.36 1.99
CA ALA A 17 7.07 3.44 1.54
C ALA A 17 8.04 2.79 2.55
N ALA A 18 7.84 3.02 3.84
CA ALA A 18 8.62 2.41 4.90
C ALA A 18 8.47 0.89 4.95
N MET A 19 7.23 0.39 4.83
CA MET A 19 6.97 -1.07 4.86
C MET A 19 7.51 -1.79 3.63
N MET A 20 7.32 -1.22 2.44
CA MET A 20 7.81 -1.80 1.18
C MET A 20 9.32 -1.57 0.97
N ARG A 21 9.98 -0.78 1.84
CA ARG A 21 11.40 -0.35 1.70
C ARG A 21 11.69 0.33 0.37
N VAL A 22 10.75 1.13 -0.12
CA VAL A 22 10.87 1.90 -1.36
C VAL A 22 10.77 3.40 -1.10
N SER A 23 11.15 4.22 -2.08
CA SER A 23 10.93 5.65 -2.00
C SER A 23 9.44 6.01 -2.08
N LYS A 24 9.03 7.16 -1.49
CA LYS A 24 7.67 7.70 -1.68
C LYS A 24 7.31 7.88 -3.16
N MET A 25 8.29 8.24 -3.98
CA MET A 25 8.14 8.40 -5.43
C MET A 25 7.75 7.08 -6.10
N THR A 26 8.34 5.97 -5.66
CA THR A 26 7.97 4.62 -6.12
C THR A 26 6.52 4.31 -5.78
N VAL A 27 6.08 4.61 -4.55
CA VAL A 27 4.68 4.42 -4.15
C VAL A 27 3.74 5.26 -5.01
N TYR A 28 4.05 6.54 -5.22
CA TYR A 28 3.25 7.40 -6.13
C TYR A 28 3.18 6.84 -7.55
N ARG A 29 4.30 6.34 -8.09
CA ARG A 29 4.33 5.70 -9.41
C ARG A 29 3.44 4.46 -9.46
N LEU A 30 3.45 3.62 -8.42
CA LEU A 30 2.60 2.42 -8.37
C LEU A 30 1.12 2.78 -8.30
N VAL A 31 0.76 3.80 -7.51
CA VAL A 31 -0.60 4.33 -7.44
C VAL A 31 -1.04 4.88 -8.80
N HIS A 32 -0.23 5.73 -9.44
CA HIS A 32 -0.55 6.29 -10.75
C HIS A 32 -0.57 5.25 -11.87
N ALA A 33 0.19 4.17 -11.75
CA ALA A 33 0.18 3.05 -12.68
C ALA A 33 -0.98 2.06 -12.43
N GLY A 34 -1.80 2.28 -11.39
CA GLY A 34 -2.89 1.37 -11.00
C GLY A 34 -2.42 0.04 -10.40
N LYS A 35 -1.13 -0.08 -10.07
CA LYS A 35 -0.54 -1.28 -9.46
C LYS A 35 -0.72 -1.35 -7.94
N LEU A 36 -1.02 -0.21 -7.31
CA LEU A 36 -1.31 -0.13 -5.89
C LEU A 36 -2.62 0.65 -5.72
N PRO A 37 -3.72 0.01 -5.28
CA PRO A 37 -4.99 0.70 -5.10
C PRO A 37 -4.85 1.74 -3.98
N ALA A 38 -5.28 2.97 -4.26
CA ALA A 38 -5.25 4.05 -3.30
C ALA A 38 -6.48 4.95 -3.45
N ILE A 39 -6.95 5.49 -2.35
CA ILE A 39 -8.02 6.50 -2.32
C ILE A 39 -7.42 7.89 -2.11
N ARG A 40 -7.98 8.87 -2.81
CA ARG A 40 -7.60 10.28 -2.63
C ARG A 40 -8.37 10.85 -1.44
N PHE A 41 -7.65 11.22 -0.40
CA PHE A 41 -8.20 11.86 0.79
C PHE A 41 -7.68 13.30 0.86
N GLY A 42 -8.48 14.23 0.36
CA GLY A 42 -8.09 15.64 0.21
C GLY A 42 -6.87 15.82 -0.70
N ARG A 43 -5.77 16.31 -0.13
CA ARG A 43 -4.49 16.55 -0.85
C ARG A 43 -3.53 15.36 -0.77
N SER A 44 -3.92 14.26 -0.14
CA SER A 44 -3.06 13.10 0.08
C SER A 44 -3.71 11.81 -0.42
N PHE A 45 -2.90 10.77 -0.60
CA PHE A 45 -3.37 9.43 -0.88
C PHE A 45 -3.35 8.58 0.39
N ARG A 46 -4.29 7.65 0.45
CA ARG A 46 -4.41 6.63 1.48
C ARG A 46 -4.51 5.28 0.80
N VAL A 47 -3.75 4.31 1.29
CA VAL A 47 -3.66 2.96 0.73
C VAL A 47 -4.23 2.00 1.78
N PRO A 48 -5.18 1.13 1.44
CA PRO A 48 -5.66 0.13 2.38
C PRO A 48 -4.53 -0.85 2.72
N GLU A 49 -4.42 -1.21 4.00
CA GLU A 49 -3.37 -2.11 4.51
C GLU A 49 -3.31 -3.45 3.77
N SER A 50 -4.48 -4.03 3.45
CA SER A 50 -4.58 -5.28 2.70
C SER A 50 -3.88 -5.23 1.34
N ALA A 51 -4.01 -4.11 0.62
CA ALA A 51 -3.37 -3.94 -0.68
C ALA A 51 -1.85 -3.78 -0.56
N VAL A 52 -1.36 -3.23 0.55
CA VAL A 52 0.08 -3.13 0.81
C VAL A 52 0.65 -4.52 1.10
N GLN A 53 -0.05 -5.34 1.88
CA GLN A 53 0.35 -6.72 2.15
C GLN A 53 0.47 -7.53 0.86
N GLU A 54 -0.55 -7.46 0.00
CA GLU A 54 -0.52 -8.10 -1.33
C GLU A 54 0.66 -7.59 -2.18
N ALA A 55 0.90 -6.27 -2.22
CA ALA A 55 2.01 -5.70 -2.97
C ALA A 55 3.40 -6.12 -2.45
N VAL A 56 3.55 -6.28 -1.13
CA VAL A 56 4.80 -6.78 -0.51
C VAL A 56 5.04 -8.24 -0.89
N GLU A 57 4.00 -9.09 -0.82
CA GLU A 57 4.09 -10.49 -1.22
C GLU A 57 4.52 -10.64 -2.69
N HIS A 58 3.93 -9.86 -3.59
CA HIS A 58 4.31 -9.88 -5.01
C HIS A 58 5.72 -9.35 -5.27
N HIS A 59 6.26 -8.46 -4.43
CA HIS A 59 7.62 -7.96 -4.59
C HIS A 59 8.67 -9.03 -4.24
N VAL A 60 8.36 -9.93 -3.31
CA VAL A 60 9.25 -11.04 -2.92
C VAL A 60 9.41 -12.07 -4.05
N SER A 61 8.41 -12.22 -4.93
CA SER A 61 8.48 -13.15 -6.07
C SER A 61 9.31 -12.66 -7.27
N GLY A 62 9.82 -11.42 -7.24
CA GLY A 62 10.58 -10.82 -8.34
C GLY A 62 12.10 -10.75 -8.15
N SER A 63 12.64 -11.49 -7.19
CA SER A 63 14.08 -11.56 -6.92
C SER A 63 14.56 -13.02 -7.03
N GLY A 64 14.68 -13.51 -8.26
CA GLY A 64 15.28 -14.79 -8.62
C GLY A 64 16.13 -14.64 -9.87
#